data_AF-A0A416DM31-F1
#
_entry.id   AF-A0A416DM31-F1
#
_cell.length_a   1.000
_cell.length_b   1.000
_cell.length_c   1.000
_cell.angle_alpha   90.00
_cell.angle_beta   90.00
_cell.angle_gamma   90.00
#
_symmetry.space_group_name_H-M   'P 1'
#
loop_
_entity.id
_entity.type
_entity.pdbx_description
1 polymer ?
#
loop_
_entity_poly.entity_id
_entity_poly.type
_entity_poly.pdbx_seq_one_letter_code
_entity_poly.pdbx_strand_id
1 'polypeptide(L)'
;MKKMKRFASAALAALLLAGSAPSALALDTTPPMYKQFGYDSAEDFTRSYLGNFVHFDYDTASDMFRRYVQQLHADPSLGFSYFGLEDMDTLYRYIDYGQWKDMDDYCRQAAREMIQTADYRSEQLAVQLNGQAVKFPDAQPEKANNRTMVPFRAIAEALGAEVDYNAGAITAKKNGQTLAFSLGGKQLTITDDSTGKVIKTTAVDSAPYKKKGRTYVPVRFFAEGFGLTVQWENSVQTAVLYDRDALIADIDSHFTVLNQWLKAQPSYGQNAKALSSTINVSTDYTLYDSIAGDKSYRASAKINALTDENAAEVHLSADLSDLPSEYYPNYSSIPSVTDDSFEWSIFRTLRSSDKSTLKNLQVDLCGSDSGAGCFYMRSPALSEMYRGTEKDRPEERTAMKNGAWVNVATMDTVFGATDFVERWSELAQGKVNTVGESIVINSEKNTYGYEWSKLFADAYEECRNWEALAGDSLFTRSGSRYTANIDLQDMLGSDPDTSTSTIKYTLDTSNGSISGSTSSSYTNWYTQSITTIEFSGKLRSLSFTRTEQVKNKSKLVRRSTLTASPTDTAPAATPPKGSKIILWDTESTYYDEDGNEITDMSDFLSTFL
;
A
#
# COMPACT_ATOMS: atom_id res chain seq x y z
N MET A 1 33.59 7.32 47.10
CA MET A 1 32.28 7.41 46.41
C MET A 1 32.03 8.87 46.01
N LYS A 2 32.64 9.52 45.00
CA LYS A 2 33.05 9.17 43.61
C LYS A 2 31.89 8.76 42.69
N LYS A 3 30.90 9.64 42.51
CA LYS A 3 30.15 9.86 41.23
C LYS A 3 29.08 11.00 41.29
N MET A 4 29.26 12.01 42.13
CA MET A 4 28.41 13.24 42.13
C MET A 4 29.20 14.55 41.92
N LYS A 5 30.46 14.47 41.44
CA LYS A 5 31.31 15.66 41.17
C LYS A 5 31.93 15.67 39.76
N ARG A 6 31.26 15.09 38.77
CA ARG A 6 31.68 15.16 37.34
C ARG A 6 30.75 15.98 36.44
N PHE A 7 29.57 16.38 36.92
CA PHE A 7 28.65 17.23 36.13
C PHE A 7 28.85 18.74 36.34
N ALA A 8 29.43 19.18 37.46
CA ALA A 8 29.70 20.60 37.70
C ALA A 8 30.99 21.12 37.04
N SER A 9 31.88 20.23 36.59
CA SER A 9 33.17 20.61 35.98
C SER A 9 33.15 20.63 34.45
N ALA A 10 32.15 20.02 33.81
CA ALA A 10 31.94 20.08 32.36
C ALA A 10 31.22 21.37 31.94
N ALA A 11 30.32 21.89 32.78
CA ALA A 11 29.63 23.16 32.55
C ALA A 11 30.58 24.38 32.65
N LEU A 12 31.62 24.31 33.48
CA LEU A 12 32.59 25.40 33.64
C LEU A 12 33.68 25.41 32.55
N ALA A 13 33.96 24.26 31.92
CA ALA A 13 34.87 24.16 30.78
C ALA A 13 34.22 24.64 29.47
N ALA A 14 32.90 24.49 29.33
CA ALA A 14 32.14 25.06 28.21
C ALA A 14 32.04 26.60 28.29
N LEU A 15 32.03 27.17 29.51
CA LEU A 15 32.00 28.63 29.73
C LEU A 15 33.34 29.33 29.46
N LEU A 16 34.47 28.62 29.51
CA LEU A 16 35.80 29.18 29.27
C LEU A 16 36.29 29.05 27.82
N LEU A 17 35.63 28.23 26.99
CA LEU A 17 35.89 28.17 25.54
C LEU A 17 35.05 29.17 24.73
N ALA A 18 34.14 29.92 25.39
CA ALA A 18 33.41 31.05 24.80
C ALA A 18 34.23 32.36 24.77
N GLY A 19 35.50 32.33 25.18
CA GLY A 19 36.34 33.52 25.35
C GLY A 19 37.26 33.91 24.19
N SER A 20 37.25 33.20 23.05
CA SER A 20 38.09 33.60 21.91
C SER A 20 37.49 33.19 20.56
N ALA A 21 36.52 33.96 20.08
CA ALA A 21 36.11 33.93 18.68
C ALA A 21 36.55 35.23 17.98
N PRO A 22 37.33 35.15 16.89
CA PRO A 22 37.33 36.17 15.86
C PRO A 22 35.94 36.20 15.19
N SER A 23 35.39 37.41 15.05
CA SER A 23 34.35 37.88 14.11
C SER A 23 33.19 36.94 13.76
N ALA A 24 32.01 37.31 14.26
CA ALA A 24 30.71 36.69 14.01
C ALA A 24 30.34 36.53 12.51
N LEU A 25 30.02 35.29 12.12
CA LEU A 25 29.03 35.00 11.09
C LEU A 25 27.67 34.86 11.81
N ALA A 26 26.64 35.55 11.36
CA ALA A 26 25.30 35.44 11.92
C ALA A 26 24.82 33.98 11.85
N LEU A 27 24.49 33.38 13.00
CA LEU A 27 23.76 32.11 13.03
C LEU A 27 22.35 32.37 12.46
N ASP A 28 22.04 31.75 11.33
CA ASP A 28 20.66 31.64 10.83
C ASP A 28 19.87 30.83 11.88
N THR A 29 18.94 31.49 12.58
CA THR A 29 18.13 30.88 13.65
C THR A 29 16.96 30.06 13.11
N THR A 30 16.79 30.01 11.78
CA THR A 30 15.71 29.28 11.13
C THR A 30 15.97 27.78 11.20
N PRO A 31 15.02 26.94 11.67
CA PRO A 31 15.18 25.49 11.64
C PRO A 31 15.46 24.98 10.21
N PRO A 32 16.24 23.89 10.03
CA PRO A 32 16.39 23.24 8.73
C PRO A 32 15.03 22.86 8.12
N MET A 33 14.93 22.87 6.78
CA MET A 33 13.69 22.57 6.04
C MET A 33 13.00 21.29 6.53
N TYR A 34 13.73 20.17 6.67
CA TYR A 34 13.12 18.90 7.12
C TYR A 34 12.40 19.02 8.48
N LYS A 35 12.94 19.79 9.44
CA LYS A 35 12.30 20.00 10.75
C LYS A 35 11.04 20.82 10.66
N GLN A 36 10.97 21.73 9.69
CA GLN A 36 9.78 22.56 9.47
C GLN A 36 8.59 21.74 8.94
N PHE A 37 8.86 20.53 8.41
CA PHE A 37 7.85 19.56 8.00
C PHE A 37 7.70 18.38 8.97
N GLY A 38 8.31 18.45 10.16
CA GLY A 38 8.14 17.43 11.21
C GLY A 38 9.01 16.18 11.08
N TYR A 39 10.06 16.21 10.26
CA TYR A 39 10.98 15.07 10.08
C TYR A 39 12.20 15.17 11.00
N ASP A 40 12.80 14.02 11.34
CA ASP A 40 13.96 13.93 12.22
C ASP A 40 15.29 14.18 11.48
N SER A 41 15.34 13.88 10.18
CA SER A 41 16.51 14.11 9.34
C SER A 41 16.17 14.51 7.90
N ALA A 42 17.17 15.02 7.18
CA ALA A 42 17.06 15.31 5.74
C ALA A 42 16.87 14.04 4.90
N GLU A 43 17.44 12.91 5.33
CA GLU A 43 17.29 11.62 4.68
C GLU A 43 15.86 11.10 4.81
N ASP A 44 15.27 11.17 6.01
CA ASP A 44 13.87 10.78 6.23
C ASP A 44 12.91 11.67 5.43
N PHE A 45 13.20 12.98 5.36
CA PHE A 45 12.41 13.90 4.56
C PHE A 45 12.48 13.58 3.07
N THR A 46 13.68 13.37 2.53
CA THR A 46 13.86 13.11 1.09
C THR A 46 13.33 11.74 0.65
N ARG A 47 13.24 10.79 1.57
CA ARG A 47 12.56 9.51 1.36
C ARG A 47 11.06 9.55 1.62
N SER A 48 10.50 10.71 1.97
CA SER A 48 9.05 10.85 2.15
C SER A 48 8.39 11.35 0.88
N TYR A 49 7.07 11.14 0.77
CA TYR A 49 6.27 11.73 -0.29
C TYR A 49 6.48 13.25 -0.42
N LEU A 50 6.65 13.95 0.71
CA LEU A 50 6.83 15.41 0.73
C LEU A 50 8.19 15.89 0.24
N GLY A 51 9.24 15.07 0.40
CA GLY A 51 10.61 15.45 0.06
C GLY A 51 11.22 14.67 -1.10
N ASN A 52 10.43 13.87 -1.82
CA ASN A 52 10.89 13.07 -2.95
C ASN A 52 11.28 13.95 -4.15
N PHE A 53 12.47 14.56 -4.07
CA PHE A 53 13.08 15.32 -5.16
C PHE A 53 13.93 14.39 -6.02
N VAL A 54 13.73 14.50 -7.33
CA VAL A 54 14.30 13.66 -8.37
C VAL A 54 15.64 14.23 -8.87
N HIS A 55 15.69 15.54 -9.16
CA HIS A 55 16.89 16.18 -9.70
C HIS A 55 17.64 17.01 -8.66
N PHE A 56 16.92 17.56 -7.69
CA PHE A 56 17.52 18.40 -6.64
C PHE A 56 17.91 17.56 -5.43
N ASP A 57 19.17 17.65 -5.02
CA ASP A 57 19.58 17.17 -3.71
C ASP A 57 18.95 18.02 -2.60
N TYR A 58 18.94 17.50 -1.37
CA TYR A 58 18.35 18.19 -0.22
C TYR A 58 18.88 19.61 -0.04
N ASP A 59 20.19 19.82 -0.22
CA ASP A 59 20.82 21.14 -0.05
C ASP A 59 20.28 22.13 -1.08
N THR A 60 20.19 21.73 -2.35
CA THR A 60 19.65 22.53 -3.45
C THR A 60 18.18 22.87 -3.19
N ALA A 61 17.37 21.87 -2.82
CA ALA A 61 15.97 22.07 -2.47
C ALA A 61 15.81 23.00 -1.26
N SER A 62 16.62 22.82 -0.21
CA SER A 62 16.62 23.66 1.00
C SER A 62 17.01 25.12 0.70
N ASP A 63 17.93 25.36 -0.23
CA ASP A 63 18.28 26.71 -0.68
C ASP A 63 17.15 27.37 -1.47
N MET A 64 16.50 26.62 -2.36
CA MET A 64 15.30 27.08 -3.08
C MET A 64 14.15 27.38 -2.12
N PHE A 65 13.94 26.51 -1.13
CA PHE A 65 12.91 26.66 -0.10
C PHE A 65 13.03 27.98 0.64
N ARG A 66 14.22 28.29 1.17
CA ARG A 66 14.46 29.56 1.87
C ARG A 66 14.14 30.77 1.01
N ARG A 67 14.46 30.72 -0.28
CA ARG A 67 14.13 31.79 -1.23
C ARG A 67 12.63 31.88 -1.52
N TYR A 68 11.95 30.77 -1.76
CA TYR A 68 10.53 30.78 -2.10
C TYR A 68 9.66 31.16 -0.91
N VAL A 69 9.98 30.71 0.31
CA VAL A 69 9.29 31.17 1.52
C VAL A 69 9.38 32.69 1.66
N GLN A 70 10.56 33.28 1.42
CA GLN A 70 10.70 34.75 1.45
C GLN A 70 9.87 35.45 0.37
N GLN A 71 9.79 34.87 -0.84
CA GLN A 71 8.96 35.42 -1.92
C GLN A 71 7.47 35.32 -1.60
N LEU A 72 7.02 34.19 -1.07
CA LEU A 72 5.62 33.96 -0.70
C LEU A 72 5.18 34.82 0.49
N HIS A 73 6.07 35.10 1.45
CA HIS A 73 5.79 36.10 2.48
C HIS A 73 5.63 37.52 1.92
N ALA A 74 6.33 37.86 0.84
CA ALA A 74 6.18 39.16 0.18
C ALA A 74 4.94 39.21 -0.73
N ASP A 75 4.61 38.10 -1.38
CA ASP A 75 3.49 37.95 -2.29
C ASP A 75 2.90 36.52 -2.22
N PRO A 76 1.89 36.28 -1.35
CA PRO A 76 1.27 34.97 -1.18
C PRO A 76 0.55 34.44 -2.42
N SER A 77 0.20 35.33 -3.37
CA SER A 77 -0.53 34.96 -4.59
C SER A 77 0.28 34.06 -5.52
N LEU A 78 1.61 34.04 -5.37
CA LEU A 78 2.50 33.12 -6.09
C LEU A 78 2.19 31.64 -5.83
N GLY A 79 1.56 31.33 -4.69
CA GLY A 79 1.18 29.96 -4.32
C GLY A 79 -0.21 29.53 -4.79
N PHE A 80 -1.06 30.46 -5.26
CA PHE A 80 -2.49 30.21 -5.47
C PHE A 80 -2.78 29.08 -6.47
N SER A 81 -2.03 29.03 -7.57
CA SER A 81 -2.24 28.03 -8.61
C SER A 81 -1.99 26.60 -8.15
N TYR A 82 -1.17 26.41 -7.10
CA TYR A 82 -0.84 25.07 -6.58
C TYR A 82 -1.96 24.50 -5.70
N PHE A 83 -2.86 25.36 -5.19
CA PHE A 83 -3.94 24.97 -4.28
C PHE A 83 -5.33 25.38 -4.78
N GLY A 84 -5.45 25.83 -6.03
CA GLY A 84 -6.73 26.25 -6.61
C GLY A 84 -7.34 27.48 -5.92
N LEU A 85 -6.53 28.36 -5.36
CA LEU A 85 -7.00 29.58 -4.70
C LEU A 85 -7.25 30.68 -5.75
N GLU A 86 -8.34 31.42 -5.59
CA GLU A 86 -8.68 32.52 -6.52
C GLU A 86 -8.18 33.88 -6.03
N ASP A 87 -8.19 34.08 -4.71
CA ASP A 87 -7.88 35.35 -4.07
C ASP A 87 -7.42 35.18 -2.61
N MET A 88 -7.01 36.30 -2.00
CA MET A 88 -6.58 36.35 -0.59
C MET A 88 -7.73 36.02 0.39
N ASP A 89 -8.96 36.39 0.06
CA ASP A 89 -10.12 36.13 0.93
C ASP A 89 -10.38 34.63 1.07
N THR A 90 -10.20 33.89 -0.03
CA THR A 90 -10.29 32.43 -0.05
C THR A 90 -9.15 31.77 0.72
N LEU A 91 -7.92 32.29 0.60
CA LEU A 91 -6.81 31.81 1.43
C LEU A 91 -7.09 32.01 2.93
N TYR A 92 -7.52 33.20 3.36
CA TYR A 92 -7.83 33.44 4.76
C TYR A 92 -8.96 32.54 5.26
N ARG A 93 -9.99 32.32 4.44
CA ARG A 93 -11.09 31.40 4.76
C ARG A 93 -10.59 29.96 4.98
N TYR A 94 -9.65 29.48 4.17
CA TYR A 94 -9.11 28.13 4.31
C TYR A 94 -8.17 27.99 5.51
N ILE A 95 -7.40 29.04 5.84
CA ILE A 95 -6.66 29.10 7.11
C ILE A 95 -7.63 29.05 8.29
N ASP A 96 -8.73 29.82 8.25
CA ASP A 96 -9.76 29.81 9.31
C ASP A 96 -10.48 28.45 9.41
N TYR A 97 -10.63 27.74 8.30
CA TYR A 97 -11.13 26.36 8.25
C TYR A 97 -10.09 25.32 8.70
N GLY A 98 -8.85 25.73 8.98
CA GLY A 98 -7.79 24.88 9.49
C GLY A 98 -7.08 24.05 8.42
N GLN A 99 -7.23 24.36 7.12
CA GLN A 99 -6.43 23.69 6.08
C GLN A 99 -4.93 23.97 6.24
N TRP A 100 -4.59 25.18 6.67
CA TRP A 100 -3.25 25.56 7.08
C TRP A 100 -3.30 26.14 8.48
N LYS A 101 -2.24 25.89 9.26
CA LYS A 101 -2.17 26.40 10.64
C LYS A 101 -2.18 27.93 10.69
N ASP A 102 -1.47 28.56 9.77
CA ASP A 102 -1.32 30.00 9.64
C ASP A 102 -0.73 30.36 8.26
N MET A 103 -0.55 31.65 8.00
CA MET A 103 0.03 32.16 6.73
C MET A 103 1.46 31.66 6.48
N ASP A 104 2.25 31.48 7.53
CA ASP A 104 3.63 31.00 7.45
C ASP A 104 3.64 29.50 7.07
N ASP A 105 2.68 28.72 7.59
CA ASP A 105 2.44 27.35 7.16
C ASP A 105 2.02 27.25 5.69
N TYR A 106 1.07 28.07 5.24
CA TYR A 106 0.72 28.16 3.83
C TYR A 106 1.95 28.47 2.96
N CYS A 107 2.77 29.45 3.35
CA CYS A 107 3.96 29.83 2.57
C CYS A 107 5.02 28.73 2.53
N ARG A 108 5.22 27.96 3.61
CA ARG A 108 6.08 26.78 3.58
C ARG A 108 5.55 25.71 2.64
N GLN A 109 4.25 25.41 2.71
CA GLN A 109 3.64 24.39 1.84
C GLN A 109 3.68 24.81 0.37
N ALA A 110 3.35 26.06 0.05
CA ALA A 110 3.47 26.62 -1.29
C ALA A 110 4.92 26.59 -1.80
N ALA A 111 5.90 26.93 -0.96
CA ALA A 111 7.31 26.86 -1.32
C ALA A 111 7.75 25.44 -1.69
N ARG A 112 7.28 24.42 -0.96
CA ARG A 112 7.51 23.01 -1.30
C ARG A 112 6.95 22.67 -2.68
N GLU A 113 5.69 23.02 -2.95
CA GLU A 113 5.04 22.76 -4.25
C GLU A 113 5.78 23.43 -5.41
N MET A 114 6.27 24.65 -5.20
CA MET A 114 7.11 25.36 -6.18
C MET A 114 8.43 24.63 -6.46
N ILE A 115 9.08 24.05 -5.44
CA ILE A 115 10.31 23.26 -5.62
C ILE A 115 10.01 21.97 -6.38
N GLN A 116 8.99 21.21 -5.94
CA GLN A 116 8.61 19.97 -6.61
C GLN A 116 8.26 20.23 -8.07
N THR A 117 7.47 21.26 -8.36
CA THR A 117 7.13 21.63 -9.74
C THR A 117 8.37 22.00 -10.57
N ALA A 118 9.31 22.75 -9.99
CA ALA A 118 10.56 23.08 -10.67
C ALA A 118 11.43 21.84 -10.93
N ASP A 119 11.41 20.89 -10.01
CA ASP A 119 12.16 19.64 -10.07
C ASP A 119 11.58 18.67 -11.12
N TYR A 120 10.27 18.43 -11.09
CA TYR A 120 9.57 17.59 -12.08
C TYR A 120 9.63 18.14 -13.50
N ARG A 121 9.75 19.47 -13.67
CA ARG A 121 9.91 20.12 -14.97
C ARG A 121 11.35 20.15 -15.48
N SER A 122 12.31 19.67 -14.69
CA SER A 122 13.69 19.57 -15.14
C SER A 122 13.81 18.54 -16.26
N GLU A 123 14.45 18.93 -17.37
CA GLU A 123 14.79 18.03 -18.47
C GLU A 123 16.23 17.47 -18.34
N GLN A 124 16.91 17.80 -17.23
CA GLN A 124 18.27 17.36 -16.99
C GLN A 124 18.30 15.86 -16.69
N LEU A 125 19.29 15.14 -17.23
CA LEU A 125 19.51 13.76 -16.82
C LEU A 125 19.92 13.70 -15.35
N ALA A 126 19.15 12.96 -14.56
CA ALA A 126 19.45 12.72 -13.15
C ALA A 126 19.65 11.23 -12.85
N VAL A 127 20.21 11.00 -11.66
CA VAL A 127 20.33 9.67 -11.06
C VAL A 127 19.80 9.77 -9.65
N GLN A 128 18.86 8.90 -9.30
CA GLN A 128 18.40 8.71 -7.94
C GLN A 128 19.04 7.43 -7.39
N LEU A 129 19.54 7.47 -6.16
CA LEU A 129 20.10 6.32 -5.46
C LEU A 129 19.40 6.17 -4.11
N ASN A 130 18.75 5.02 -3.88
CA ASN A 130 18.03 4.71 -2.64
C ASN A 130 17.06 5.84 -2.20
N GLY A 131 16.30 6.36 -3.17
CA GLY A 131 15.33 7.45 -2.97
C GLY A 131 15.93 8.86 -2.94
N GLN A 132 17.24 9.02 -3.13
CA GLN A 132 17.90 10.33 -3.06
C GLN A 132 18.51 10.75 -4.39
N ALA A 133 18.30 12.01 -4.80
CA ALA A 133 18.98 12.58 -5.95
C ALA A 133 20.50 12.63 -5.73
N VAL A 134 21.27 12.06 -6.67
CA VAL A 134 22.73 12.07 -6.62
C VAL A 134 23.25 13.43 -7.07
N LYS A 135 24.04 14.08 -6.21
CA LYS A 135 24.74 15.33 -6.53
C LYS A 135 25.89 15.08 -7.51
N PHE A 136 25.93 15.90 -8.56
CA PHE A 136 27.00 15.91 -9.56
C PHE A 136 27.70 17.27 -9.60
N PRO A 137 28.68 17.53 -8.72
CA PRO A 137 29.27 18.88 -8.59
C PRO A 137 30.16 19.26 -9.78
N ASP A 138 30.88 18.30 -10.36
CA ASP A 138 31.96 18.59 -11.31
C ASP A 138 31.62 18.30 -12.78
N ALA A 139 30.66 17.42 -13.02
CA ALA A 139 30.35 16.89 -14.34
C ALA A 139 28.94 16.30 -14.32
N GLN A 140 28.13 16.57 -15.34
CA GLN A 140 26.75 16.10 -15.40
C GLN A 140 26.63 14.76 -16.15
N PRO A 141 25.59 13.95 -15.86
CA PRO A 141 25.19 12.83 -16.70
C PRO A 141 24.93 13.26 -18.16
N GLU A 142 25.16 12.36 -19.12
CA GLU A 142 24.94 12.64 -20.54
C GLU A 142 24.45 11.41 -21.33
N LYS A 143 23.71 11.64 -22.41
CA LYS A 143 23.40 10.60 -23.38
C LYS A 143 24.59 10.46 -24.35
N ALA A 144 25.19 9.28 -24.41
CA ALA A 144 26.19 8.92 -25.42
C ALA A 144 26.05 7.45 -25.82
N ASN A 145 26.23 7.15 -27.11
CA ASN A 145 26.10 5.78 -27.65
C ASN A 145 24.79 5.08 -27.27
N ASN A 146 23.68 5.82 -27.28
CA ASN A 146 22.36 5.32 -26.89
C ASN A 146 22.29 4.79 -25.44
N ARG A 147 23.13 5.32 -24.56
CA ARG A 147 23.17 5.00 -23.13
C ARG A 147 23.29 6.29 -22.30
N THR A 148 22.75 6.25 -21.08
CA THR A 148 22.99 7.29 -20.07
C THR A 148 24.35 7.01 -19.42
N MET A 149 25.28 7.93 -19.64
CA MET A 149 26.63 7.90 -19.12
C MET A 149 26.74 8.82 -17.91
N VAL A 150 27.28 8.32 -16.82
CA VAL A 150 27.37 9.03 -15.54
C VAL A 150 28.82 9.16 -15.08
N PRO A 151 29.19 10.26 -14.41
CA PRO A 151 30.48 10.38 -13.73
C PRO A 151 30.63 9.29 -12.66
N PHE A 152 31.55 8.35 -12.89
CA PHE A 152 31.72 7.15 -12.06
C PHE A 152 31.95 7.46 -10.58
N ARG A 153 32.82 8.43 -10.30
CA ARG A 153 33.21 8.79 -8.93
C ARG A 153 32.03 9.24 -8.08
N ALA A 154 31.13 10.07 -8.64
CA ALA A 154 30.00 10.62 -7.89
C ALA A 154 29.06 9.51 -7.38
N ILE A 155 28.73 8.53 -8.23
CA ILE A 155 27.88 7.41 -7.81
C ILE A 155 28.62 6.46 -6.87
N ALA A 156 29.90 6.16 -7.15
CA ALA A 156 30.71 5.30 -6.28
C ALA A 156 30.83 5.87 -4.86
N GLU A 157 31.10 7.17 -4.74
CA GLU A 157 31.18 7.87 -3.45
C GLU A 157 29.78 7.95 -2.78
N ALA A 158 28.70 8.17 -3.54
CA ALA A 158 27.33 8.12 -3.02
C ALA A 158 26.95 6.72 -2.47
N LEU A 159 27.53 5.65 -3.02
CA LEU A 159 27.43 4.29 -2.49
C LEU A 159 28.36 4.02 -1.30
N GLY A 160 29.21 4.97 -0.91
CA GLY A 160 30.22 4.78 0.12
C GLY A 160 31.43 3.94 -0.34
N ALA A 161 31.65 3.82 -1.65
CA ALA A 161 32.79 3.09 -2.19
C ALA A 161 34.02 3.99 -2.34
N GLU A 162 35.20 3.46 -2.01
CA GLU A 162 36.48 4.14 -2.21
C GLU A 162 36.96 3.91 -3.65
N VAL A 163 37.22 4.99 -4.37
CA VAL A 163 37.63 4.95 -5.79
C VAL A 163 39.14 5.14 -5.96
N ASP A 164 39.77 4.23 -6.69
CA ASP A 164 41.20 4.31 -7.03
C ASP A 164 41.44 4.19 -8.55
N TYR A 165 42.55 4.79 -9.00
CA TYR A 165 42.99 4.81 -10.39
C TYR A 165 44.45 4.36 -10.45
N ASN A 166 44.70 3.10 -10.81
CA ASN A 166 46.04 2.52 -10.80
C ASN A 166 46.35 1.71 -12.06
N ALA A 167 47.49 1.98 -12.70
CA ALA A 167 48.02 1.22 -13.84
C ALA A 167 47.02 0.97 -14.99
N GLY A 168 46.08 1.90 -15.23
CA GLY A 168 45.05 1.78 -16.27
C GLY A 168 43.79 1.01 -15.84
N ALA A 169 43.78 0.43 -14.65
CA ALA A 169 42.60 -0.07 -13.98
C ALA A 169 41.91 1.03 -13.16
N ILE A 170 40.58 1.04 -13.20
CA ILE A 170 39.72 1.89 -12.39
C ILE A 170 39.00 0.96 -11.44
N THR A 171 39.11 1.24 -10.14
CA THR A 171 38.53 0.38 -9.10
C THR A 171 37.64 1.16 -8.16
N ALA A 172 36.63 0.48 -7.61
CA ALA A 172 35.85 0.96 -6.49
C ALA A 172 35.69 -0.15 -5.46
N LYS A 173 35.98 0.15 -4.19
CA LYS A 173 35.97 -0.81 -3.10
C LYS A 173 34.86 -0.51 -2.11
N LYS A 174 34.06 -1.53 -1.77
CA LYS A 174 33.00 -1.44 -0.77
C LYS A 174 32.82 -2.81 -0.12
N ASN A 175 32.66 -2.85 1.20
CA ASN A 175 32.31 -4.06 1.96
C ASN A 175 33.18 -5.30 1.65
N GLY A 176 34.49 -5.12 1.43
CA GLY A 176 35.41 -6.22 1.11
C GLY A 176 35.27 -6.79 -0.31
N GLN A 177 34.63 -6.05 -1.21
CA GLN A 177 34.57 -6.35 -2.63
C GLN A 177 35.23 -5.23 -3.43
N THR A 178 36.02 -5.62 -4.43
CA THR A 178 36.62 -4.71 -5.41
C THR A 178 35.93 -4.87 -6.75
N LEU A 179 35.28 -3.80 -7.21
CA LEU A 179 34.83 -3.64 -8.58
C LEU A 179 35.98 -3.07 -9.41
N ALA A 180 36.26 -3.66 -10.56
CA ALA A 180 37.35 -3.23 -11.46
C ALA A 180 36.92 -3.22 -12.92
N PHE A 181 37.33 -2.19 -13.66
CA PHE A 181 37.19 -2.06 -15.11
C PHE A 181 38.28 -1.16 -15.68
N SER A 182 38.32 -1.02 -17.01
CA SER A 182 39.25 -0.13 -17.70
C SER A 182 38.55 0.71 -18.76
N LEU A 183 39.16 1.85 -19.13
CA LEU A 183 38.67 2.69 -20.22
C LEU A 183 38.71 1.91 -21.54
N GLY A 184 37.65 2.02 -22.36
CA GLY A 184 37.51 1.23 -23.58
C GLY A 184 37.22 -0.26 -23.35
N GLY A 185 37.23 -0.71 -22.10
CA GLY A 185 36.92 -2.09 -21.71
C GLY A 185 35.44 -2.42 -21.94
N LYS A 186 35.18 -3.71 -22.18
CA LYS A 186 33.82 -4.26 -22.35
C LYS A 186 33.43 -5.21 -21.23
N GLN A 187 34.17 -5.20 -20.12
CA GLN A 187 33.91 -6.05 -18.97
C GLN A 187 34.18 -5.30 -17.67
N LEU A 188 33.42 -5.67 -16.64
CA LEU A 188 33.66 -5.34 -15.24
C LEU A 188 33.70 -6.61 -14.44
N THR A 189 34.64 -6.65 -13.50
CA THR A 189 34.82 -7.77 -12.59
C THR A 189 34.59 -7.31 -11.17
N ILE A 190 33.82 -8.09 -10.41
CA ILE A 190 33.76 -7.98 -8.96
C ILE A 190 34.61 -9.10 -8.39
N THR A 191 35.53 -8.75 -7.51
CA THR A 191 36.40 -9.68 -6.79
C THR A 191 36.11 -9.59 -5.31
N ASP A 192 35.99 -10.74 -4.64
CA ASP A 192 35.97 -10.81 -3.19
C ASP A 192 37.39 -10.64 -2.66
N ASP A 193 37.63 -9.60 -1.86
CA ASP A 193 38.97 -9.23 -1.40
C ASP A 193 39.57 -10.27 -0.44
N SER A 194 38.73 -11.05 0.26
CA SER A 194 39.16 -12.06 1.22
C SER A 194 39.65 -13.34 0.55
N THR A 195 39.05 -13.71 -0.57
CA THR A 195 39.38 -14.93 -1.32
C THR A 195 40.21 -14.67 -2.58
N GLY A 196 40.23 -13.41 -3.05
CA GLY A 196 40.81 -13.02 -4.34
C GLY A 196 40.06 -13.58 -5.56
N LYS A 197 38.88 -14.17 -5.36
CA LYS A 197 38.11 -14.82 -6.42
C LYS A 197 37.20 -13.82 -7.11
N VAL A 198 37.16 -13.86 -8.44
CA VAL A 198 36.15 -13.15 -9.22
C VAL A 198 34.79 -13.80 -8.96
N ILE A 199 33.86 -13.02 -8.38
CA ILE A 199 32.52 -13.46 -8.01
C ILE A 199 31.48 -13.09 -9.07
N LYS A 200 31.73 -12.05 -9.87
CA LYS A 200 30.84 -11.65 -10.99
C LYS A 200 31.65 -11.03 -12.11
N THR A 201 31.24 -11.27 -13.35
CA THR A 201 31.72 -10.56 -14.52
C THR A 201 30.54 -10.09 -15.34
N THR A 202 30.46 -8.78 -15.59
CA THR A 202 29.36 -8.16 -16.34
C THR A 202 29.90 -7.59 -17.65
N ALA A 203 29.25 -7.94 -18.77
CA ALA A 203 29.59 -7.41 -20.08
C ALA A 203 29.02 -5.99 -20.27
N VAL A 204 29.71 -5.16 -21.06
CA VAL A 204 29.30 -3.78 -21.35
C VAL A 204 29.00 -3.61 -22.82
N ASP A 205 27.85 -3.00 -23.10
CA ASP A 205 27.40 -2.66 -24.46
C ASP A 205 27.90 -1.28 -24.92
N SER A 206 28.27 -0.38 -23.99
CA SER A 206 28.94 0.90 -24.25
C SER A 206 30.17 1.07 -23.37
N ALA A 207 31.34 1.21 -23.97
CA ALA A 207 32.60 1.23 -23.23
C ALA A 207 32.74 2.50 -22.36
N PRO A 208 33.26 2.38 -21.12
CA PRO A 208 33.64 3.54 -20.31
C PRO A 208 34.65 4.44 -21.03
N TYR A 209 34.50 5.75 -20.88
CA TYR A 209 35.41 6.73 -21.50
C TYR A 209 35.80 7.85 -20.54
N LYS A 210 36.82 8.61 -20.94
CA LYS A 210 37.29 9.79 -20.21
C LYS A 210 36.91 11.05 -20.97
N LYS A 211 36.27 12.01 -20.29
CA LYS A 211 35.90 13.32 -20.83
C LYS A 211 36.25 14.40 -19.82
N LYS A 212 37.00 15.42 -20.25
CA LYS A 212 37.44 16.54 -19.41
C LYS A 212 38.02 16.13 -18.05
N GLY A 213 38.81 15.04 -18.02
CA GLY A 213 39.43 14.55 -16.78
C GLY A 213 38.52 13.73 -15.87
N ARG A 214 37.28 13.41 -16.29
CA ARG A 214 36.33 12.58 -15.55
C ARG A 214 36.06 11.27 -16.31
N THR A 215 35.88 10.19 -15.56
CA THR A 215 35.51 8.88 -16.10
C THR A 215 33.99 8.78 -16.16
N TYR A 216 33.47 8.45 -17.34
CA TYR A 216 32.07 8.21 -17.61
C TYR A 216 31.83 6.71 -17.82
N VAL A 217 30.80 6.19 -17.18
CA VAL A 217 30.38 4.78 -17.26
C VAL A 217 28.89 4.71 -17.60
N PRO A 218 28.40 3.68 -18.30
CA PRO A 218 26.96 3.48 -18.43
C PRO A 218 26.36 3.22 -17.04
N VAL A 219 25.25 3.89 -16.72
CA VAL A 219 24.68 3.85 -15.36
C VAL A 219 24.31 2.42 -14.92
N ARG A 220 23.66 1.65 -15.81
CA ARG A 220 23.23 0.28 -15.52
C ARG A 220 24.39 -0.66 -15.21
N PHE A 221 25.43 -0.58 -16.03
CA PHE A 221 26.64 -1.38 -15.90
C PHE A 221 27.30 -1.22 -14.53
N PHE A 222 27.39 0.01 -14.06
CA PHE A 222 27.95 0.32 -12.76
C PHE A 222 27.05 -0.19 -11.63
N ALA A 223 25.76 0.10 -11.70
CA ALA A 223 24.81 -0.19 -10.63
C ALA A 223 24.61 -1.70 -10.43
N GLU A 224 24.47 -2.48 -11.51
CA GLU A 224 24.39 -3.95 -11.44
C GLU A 224 25.70 -4.59 -10.93
N GLY A 225 26.82 -3.90 -11.12
CA GLY A 225 28.13 -4.26 -10.56
C GLY A 225 28.21 -4.08 -9.04
N PHE A 226 27.33 -3.28 -8.43
CA PHE A 226 27.19 -3.16 -6.99
C PHE A 226 26.00 -3.95 -6.42
N GLY A 227 25.32 -4.74 -7.27
CA GLY A 227 24.13 -5.50 -6.87
C GLY A 227 22.85 -4.67 -6.82
N LEU A 228 22.85 -3.45 -7.38
CA LEU A 228 21.68 -2.59 -7.39
C LEU A 228 20.70 -2.96 -8.52
N THR A 229 19.42 -2.77 -8.25
CA THR A 229 18.37 -2.72 -9.27
C THR A 229 18.41 -1.38 -9.99
N VAL A 230 18.10 -1.39 -11.29
CA VAL A 230 18.19 -0.21 -12.16
C VAL A 230 16.92 -0.08 -12.98
N GLN A 231 16.23 1.03 -12.79
CA GLN A 231 15.06 1.40 -13.56
C GLN A 231 15.26 2.74 -14.25
N TRP A 232 14.56 2.95 -15.35
CA TRP A 232 14.59 4.21 -16.08
C TRP A 232 13.20 4.83 -16.07
N GLU A 233 13.12 6.06 -15.57
CA GLU A 233 11.90 6.84 -15.64
C GLU A 233 12.00 7.90 -16.73
N ASN A 234 11.15 7.75 -17.74
CA ASN A 234 11.19 8.65 -18.88
C ASN A 234 10.53 10.01 -18.62
N SER A 235 9.49 10.06 -17.78
CA SER A 235 8.76 11.29 -17.41
C SER A 235 9.69 12.37 -16.87
N VAL A 236 10.66 11.97 -16.06
CA VAL A 236 11.61 12.86 -15.37
C VAL A 236 13.07 12.57 -15.75
N GLN A 237 13.31 11.92 -16.89
CA GLN A 237 14.65 11.63 -17.44
C GLN A 237 15.68 11.11 -16.41
N THR A 238 15.26 10.20 -15.54
CA THR A 238 16.05 9.78 -14.37
C THR A 238 16.33 8.28 -14.36
N ALA A 239 17.57 7.93 -14.05
CA ALA A 239 17.94 6.56 -13.71
C ALA A 239 17.74 6.33 -12.20
N VAL A 240 16.83 5.43 -11.83
CA VAL A 240 16.53 5.10 -10.43
C VAL A 240 17.30 3.84 -10.06
N LEU A 241 18.18 3.97 -9.07
CA LEU A 241 19.07 2.92 -8.59
C LEU A 241 18.74 2.59 -7.15
N TYR A 242 18.65 1.30 -6.82
CA TYR A 242 18.43 0.93 -5.43
C TYR A 242 18.96 -0.44 -5.06
N ASP A 243 19.37 -0.56 -3.80
CA ASP A 243 19.71 -1.82 -3.18
C ASP A 243 18.43 -2.46 -2.64
N ARG A 244 17.86 -3.38 -3.44
CA ARG A 244 16.59 -4.04 -3.13
C ARG A 244 16.66 -4.84 -1.83
N ASP A 245 17.74 -5.57 -1.62
CA ASP A 245 17.92 -6.40 -0.42
C ASP A 245 18.10 -5.53 0.83
N ALA A 246 18.85 -4.42 0.72
CA ALA A 246 18.99 -3.48 1.83
C ALA A 246 17.68 -2.77 2.18
N LEU A 247 16.86 -2.38 1.17
CA LEU A 247 15.54 -1.80 1.41
C LEU A 247 14.61 -2.78 2.13
N ILE A 248 14.55 -4.03 1.68
CA ILE A 248 13.78 -5.09 2.35
C ILE A 248 14.25 -5.26 3.79
N ALA A 249 15.57 -5.36 4.00
CA ALA A 249 16.14 -5.57 5.33
C ALA A 249 15.89 -4.39 6.28
N ASP A 250 15.91 -3.16 5.77
CA ASP A 250 15.61 -1.96 6.53
C ASP A 250 14.15 -1.97 6.98
N ILE A 251 13.20 -2.14 6.06
CA ILE A 251 11.77 -2.27 6.37
C ILE A 251 11.52 -3.42 7.34
N ASP A 252 12.13 -4.58 7.13
CA ASP A 252 12.00 -5.75 8.00
C ASP A 252 12.46 -5.51 9.45
N SER A 253 13.34 -4.53 9.66
CA SER A 253 13.81 -4.16 11.00
C SER A 253 12.71 -3.55 11.88
N HIS A 254 11.63 -3.05 11.27
CA HIS A 254 10.45 -2.51 11.97
C HIS A 254 9.42 -3.60 12.33
N PHE A 255 9.52 -4.79 11.72
CA PHE A 255 8.51 -5.86 11.79
C PHE A 255 9.10 -7.20 12.25
N THR A 256 10.09 -7.20 13.14
CA THR A 256 10.78 -8.44 13.55
C THR A 256 9.83 -9.46 14.18
N VAL A 257 8.82 -9.02 14.93
CA VAL A 257 7.81 -9.89 15.55
C VAL A 257 6.92 -10.53 14.48
N LEU A 258 6.38 -9.72 13.56
CA LEU A 258 5.52 -10.21 12.50
C LEU A 258 6.28 -11.16 11.56
N ASN A 259 7.54 -10.83 11.24
CA ASN A 259 8.43 -11.69 10.46
C ASN A 259 8.73 -13.03 11.13
N GLN A 260 8.88 -13.07 12.46
CA GLN A 260 8.99 -14.34 13.19
C GLN A 260 7.68 -15.15 13.14
N TRP A 261 6.54 -14.48 13.26
CA TRP A 261 5.23 -15.12 13.16
C TRP A 261 4.94 -15.65 11.76
N LEU A 262 5.34 -14.95 10.70
CA LEU A 262 5.27 -15.39 9.30
C LEU A 262 6.13 -16.63 9.06
N LYS A 263 7.37 -16.64 9.56
CA LYS A 263 8.26 -17.82 9.47
C LYS A 263 7.72 -19.05 10.21
N ALA A 264 6.88 -18.86 11.22
CA ALA A 264 6.22 -19.95 11.95
C ALA A 264 4.99 -20.51 11.22
N GLN A 265 4.56 -19.89 10.10
CA GLN A 265 3.48 -20.40 9.28
C GLN A 265 3.93 -21.67 8.53
N PRO A 266 3.02 -22.63 8.31
CA PRO A 266 3.35 -23.81 7.52
C PRO A 266 3.67 -23.42 6.06
N SER A 267 4.79 -23.93 5.50
CA SER A 267 5.12 -23.85 4.06
C SER A 267 4.31 -24.88 3.24
N TYR A 268 4.07 -24.63 1.95
CA TYR A 268 3.27 -25.51 1.08
C TYR A 268 4.05 -26.68 0.50
N GLY A 269 5.38 -26.71 0.65
CA GLY A 269 6.23 -27.57 -0.18
C GLY A 269 6.24 -27.07 -1.64
N GLN A 270 7.34 -27.28 -2.35
CA GLN A 270 7.61 -26.57 -3.62
C GLN A 270 6.70 -26.94 -4.81
N ASN A 271 5.74 -27.85 -4.67
CA ASN A 271 5.03 -28.49 -5.79
C ASN A 271 3.51 -28.27 -5.83
N ALA A 272 2.89 -27.67 -4.82
CA ALA A 272 1.44 -27.46 -4.81
C ALA A 272 1.05 -26.40 -5.85
N LYS A 273 0.04 -26.69 -6.67
CA LYS A 273 -0.41 -25.78 -7.75
C LYS A 273 -1.40 -24.72 -7.28
N ALA A 274 -2.19 -25.04 -6.25
CA ALA A 274 -3.26 -24.17 -5.76
C ALA A 274 -3.56 -24.40 -4.27
N LEU A 275 -4.45 -23.58 -3.74
CA LEU A 275 -5.01 -23.68 -2.40
C LEU A 275 -6.49 -24.09 -2.47
N SER A 276 -6.87 -25.12 -1.72
CA SER A 276 -8.27 -25.47 -1.47
C SER A 276 -8.70 -24.91 -0.13
N SER A 277 -9.71 -24.05 -0.13
CA SER A 277 -10.27 -23.42 1.06
C SER A 277 -11.74 -23.79 1.25
N THR A 278 -12.16 -23.99 2.49
CA THR A 278 -13.56 -24.16 2.88
C THR A 278 -13.88 -23.18 3.99
N ILE A 279 -14.90 -22.34 3.75
CA ILE A 279 -15.45 -21.43 4.73
C ILE A 279 -16.87 -21.90 5.08
N ASN A 280 -17.10 -22.19 6.35
CA ASN A 280 -18.45 -22.46 6.86
C ASN A 280 -18.92 -21.25 7.64
N VAL A 281 -20.14 -20.79 7.38
CA VAL A 281 -20.77 -19.64 8.04
C VAL A 281 -22.06 -20.09 8.68
N SER A 282 -22.28 -19.69 9.93
CA SER A 282 -23.54 -19.81 10.63
C SER A 282 -23.96 -18.45 11.17
N THR A 283 -25.24 -18.15 11.07
CA THR A 283 -25.81 -16.86 11.42
C THR A 283 -26.98 -17.09 12.37
N ASP A 284 -26.94 -16.46 13.55
CA ASP A 284 -28.09 -16.26 14.42
C ASP A 284 -28.47 -14.78 14.37
N TYR A 285 -29.71 -14.48 13.98
CA TYR A 285 -30.23 -13.12 13.92
C TYR A 285 -31.46 -12.99 14.80
N THR A 286 -31.44 -12.05 15.75
CA THR A 286 -32.57 -11.76 16.63
C THR A 286 -33.08 -10.36 16.34
N LEU A 287 -34.37 -10.24 16.02
CA LEU A 287 -35.12 -8.99 15.99
C LEU A 287 -35.78 -8.78 17.34
N TYR A 288 -35.53 -7.62 17.94
CA TYR A 288 -36.12 -7.25 19.22
C TYR A 288 -37.53 -6.70 19.02
N ASP A 289 -38.48 -7.20 19.80
CA ASP A 289 -39.86 -6.72 19.79
C ASP A 289 -40.39 -6.71 21.23
N SER A 290 -40.51 -5.50 21.79
CA SER A 290 -40.94 -5.30 23.18
C SER A 290 -42.41 -5.63 23.42
N ILE A 291 -43.20 -5.83 22.36
CA ILE A 291 -44.64 -6.10 22.43
C ILE A 291 -44.92 -7.57 22.14
N ALA A 292 -44.43 -8.08 21.01
CA ALA A 292 -44.71 -9.44 20.54
C ALA A 292 -43.69 -10.48 21.02
N GLY A 293 -42.59 -10.04 21.65
CA GLY A 293 -41.46 -10.86 22.02
C GLY A 293 -40.47 -11.04 20.87
N ASP A 294 -39.19 -11.16 21.24
CA ASP A 294 -38.09 -11.26 20.28
C ASP A 294 -38.25 -12.46 19.33
N LYS A 295 -37.88 -12.25 18.06
CA LYS A 295 -37.90 -13.29 17.03
C LYS A 295 -36.47 -13.62 16.61
N SER A 296 -36.14 -14.92 16.59
CA SER A 296 -34.84 -15.41 16.18
C SER A 296 -34.92 -16.18 14.86
N TYR A 297 -33.92 -15.97 14.02
CA TYR A 297 -33.79 -16.53 12.69
C TYR A 297 -32.40 -17.11 12.51
N ARG A 298 -32.27 -18.15 11.67
CA ARG A 298 -31.00 -18.81 11.40
C ARG A 298 -30.68 -18.91 9.91
N ALA A 299 -29.40 -18.76 9.59
CA ALA A 299 -28.91 -19.05 8.26
C ALA A 299 -27.57 -19.78 8.31
N SER A 300 -27.24 -20.46 7.22
CA SER A 300 -25.96 -21.11 7.05
C SER A 300 -25.47 -20.97 5.62
N ALA A 301 -24.16 -20.90 5.45
CA ALA A 301 -23.52 -20.95 4.14
C ALA A 301 -22.24 -21.77 4.21
N LYS A 302 -21.90 -22.40 3.10
CA LYS A 302 -20.63 -23.08 2.89
C LYS A 302 -20.06 -22.63 1.56
N ILE A 303 -18.82 -22.15 1.60
CA ILE A 303 -18.05 -21.69 0.46
C ILE A 303 -16.87 -22.65 0.31
N ASN A 304 -16.73 -23.26 -0.86
CA ASN A 304 -15.51 -23.99 -1.24
C ASN A 304 -14.82 -23.17 -2.32
N ALA A 305 -13.52 -22.92 -2.15
CA ALA A 305 -12.74 -22.15 -3.11
C ALA A 305 -11.47 -22.93 -3.50
N LEU A 306 -11.15 -22.92 -4.79
CA LEU A 306 -9.84 -23.26 -5.33
C LEU A 306 -9.21 -21.99 -5.85
N THR A 307 -7.97 -21.71 -5.45
CA THR A 307 -7.29 -20.46 -5.80
C THR A 307 -5.82 -20.69 -6.08
N ASP A 308 -5.30 -20.10 -7.15
CA ASP A 308 -3.86 -19.99 -7.41
C ASP A 308 -3.47 -18.51 -7.64
N GLU A 309 -2.30 -18.26 -8.20
CA GLU A 309 -1.80 -16.89 -8.45
C GLU A 309 -2.53 -16.19 -9.61
N ASN A 310 -3.22 -16.92 -10.48
CA ASN A 310 -3.80 -16.39 -11.71
C ASN A 310 -5.33 -16.47 -11.74
N ALA A 311 -5.93 -17.39 -10.97
CA ALA A 311 -7.34 -17.72 -11.08
C ALA A 311 -7.97 -18.17 -9.77
N ALA A 312 -9.29 -18.04 -9.71
CA ALA A 312 -10.12 -18.49 -8.60
C ALA A 312 -11.38 -19.19 -9.12
N GLU A 313 -11.77 -20.27 -8.44
CA GLU A 313 -13.00 -21.01 -8.63
C GLU A 313 -13.70 -21.15 -7.28
N VAL A 314 -14.97 -20.77 -7.19
CA VAL A 314 -15.72 -20.74 -5.93
C VAL A 314 -17.09 -21.37 -6.10
N HIS A 315 -17.47 -22.21 -5.15
CA HIS A 315 -18.79 -22.80 -5.02
C HIS A 315 -19.39 -22.41 -3.68
N LEU A 316 -20.44 -21.58 -3.71
CA LEU A 316 -21.22 -21.19 -2.55
C LEU A 316 -22.53 -21.98 -2.52
N SER A 317 -22.85 -22.47 -1.33
CA SER A 317 -24.13 -23.07 -0.98
C SER A 317 -24.68 -22.40 0.27
N ALA A 318 -25.97 -22.04 0.30
CA ALA A 318 -26.56 -21.39 1.46
C ALA A 318 -28.03 -21.76 1.70
N ASP A 319 -28.41 -21.79 2.97
CA ASP A 319 -29.81 -21.75 3.42
C ASP A 319 -30.03 -20.41 4.13
N LEU A 320 -30.75 -19.52 3.43
CA LEU A 320 -31.14 -18.19 3.88
C LEU A 320 -32.66 -18.10 4.13
N SER A 321 -33.38 -19.23 4.07
CA SER A 321 -34.85 -19.27 3.99
C SER A 321 -35.58 -18.79 5.25
N ASP A 322 -34.87 -18.77 6.37
CA ASP A 322 -35.41 -18.27 7.64
C ASP A 322 -35.16 -16.77 7.84
N LEU A 323 -34.24 -16.15 7.08
CA LEU A 323 -33.93 -14.74 7.27
C LEU A 323 -35.10 -13.84 6.85
N PRO A 324 -35.47 -12.84 7.67
CA PRO A 324 -36.53 -11.90 7.35
C PRO A 324 -36.03 -10.86 6.34
N SER A 325 -36.96 -10.16 5.68
CA SER A 325 -36.63 -9.14 4.68
C SER A 325 -35.80 -7.98 5.24
N GLU A 326 -35.93 -7.73 6.54
CA GLU A 326 -35.26 -6.71 7.35
C GLU A 326 -33.79 -7.01 7.62
N TYR A 327 -33.36 -8.27 7.41
CA TYR A 327 -31.95 -8.63 7.42
C TYR A 327 -31.21 -8.03 6.23
N TYR A 328 -31.88 -7.96 5.08
CA TYR A 328 -31.31 -7.42 3.86
C TYR A 328 -31.39 -5.88 3.87
N PRO A 329 -30.36 -5.17 3.39
CA PRO A 329 -30.37 -3.71 3.35
C PRO A 329 -31.60 -3.13 2.64
N ASN A 330 -32.11 -2.00 3.13
CA ASN A 330 -33.23 -1.26 2.53
C ASN A 330 -32.80 0.16 2.15
N TYR A 331 -32.90 0.48 0.87
CA TYR A 331 -32.15 1.57 0.23
C TYR A 331 -32.80 2.97 0.30
N SER A 332 -34.03 3.13 0.78
CA SER A 332 -34.72 4.45 0.81
C SER A 332 -34.08 5.51 1.74
N SER A 333 -32.85 5.32 2.21
CA SER A 333 -32.15 6.13 3.21
C SER A 333 -30.70 6.53 2.86
N ILE A 334 -30.17 6.15 1.69
CA ILE A 334 -28.81 6.53 1.26
C ILE A 334 -28.95 7.36 -0.03
N PRO A 335 -28.55 8.65 -0.04
CA PRO A 335 -28.45 9.43 -1.27
C PRO A 335 -27.35 8.83 -2.19
N SER A 336 -27.49 9.01 -3.51
CA SER A 336 -26.46 8.83 -4.57
C SER A 336 -26.01 7.44 -5.09
N VAL A 337 -26.55 6.31 -4.61
CA VAL A 337 -26.38 5.01 -5.28
C VAL A 337 -27.55 4.72 -6.24
N THR A 338 -27.26 4.24 -7.45
CA THR A 338 -28.31 3.80 -8.39
C THR A 338 -28.74 2.38 -8.07
N ASP A 339 -30.02 2.07 -8.24
CA ASP A 339 -30.59 0.74 -7.98
C ASP A 339 -29.88 -0.37 -8.82
N ASP A 340 -29.15 -0.01 -9.87
CA ASP A 340 -28.71 -0.93 -10.94
C ASP A 340 -27.31 -1.54 -10.78
N SER A 341 -26.61 -1.33 -9.66
CA SER A 341 -25.32 -2.04 -9.42
C SER A 341 -25.52 -3.57 -9.33
N PHE A 342 -24.45 -4.31 -9.64
CA PHE A 342 -24.45 -5.78 -9.58
C PHE A 342 -24.77 -6.30 -8.16
N GLU A 343 -24.10 -5.75 -7.15
CA GLU A 343 -24.23 -6.11 -5.74
C GLU A 343 -25.65 -5.82 -5.24
N TRP A 344 -26.17 -4.64 -5.55
CA TRP A 344 -27.51 -4.22 -5.15
C TRP A 344 -28.60 -5.07 -5.80
N SER A 345 -28.41 -5.45 -7.06
CA SER A 345 -29.30 -6.36 -7.78
C SER A 345 -29.36 -7.75 -7.10
N ILE A 346 -28.25 -8.24 -6.54
CA ILE A 346 -28.24 -9.47 -5.72
C ILE A 346 -29.04 -9.27 -4.44
N PHE A 347 -28.77 -8.21 -3.65
CA PHE A 347 -29.48 -7.98 -2.38
C PHE A 347 -30.99 -7.81 -2.57
N ARG A 348 -31.40 -7.07 -3.61
CA ARG A 348 -32.81 -6.91 -4.00
C ARG A 348 -33.47 -8.26 -4.30
N THR A 349 -32.76 -9.10 -5.05
CA THR A 349 -33.23 -10.44 -5.40
C THR A 349 -33.37 -11.32 -4.17
N LEU A 350 -32.36 -11.36 -3.30
CA LEU A 350 -32.40 -12.13 -2.06
C LEU A 350 -33.56 -11.70 -1.16
N ARG A 351 -33.77 -10.38 -1.01
CA ARG A 351 -34.84 -9.81 -0.18
C ARG A 351 -36.24 -10.13 -0.69
N SER A 352 -36.41 -10.22 -2.01
CA SER A 352 -37.71 -10.47 -2.65
C SER A 352 -37.97 -11.93 -3.01
N SER A 353 -36.95 -12.79 -2.90
CA SER A 353 -37.04 -14.22 -3.22
C SER A 353 -37.92 -14.98 -2.22
N ASP A 354 -38.63 -15.99 -2.71
CA ASP A 354 -39.37 -16.89 -1.84
C ASP A 354 -38.43 -17.80 -1.02
N LYS A 355 -38.97 -18.32 0.09
CA LYS A 355 -38.21 -19.20 1.00
C LYS A 355 -37.65 -20.44 0.32
N SER A 356 -38.32 -20.98 -0.70
CA SER A 356 -37.86 -22.21 -1.38
C SER A 356 -36.62 -21.95 -2.23
N THR A 357 -36.55 -20.78 -2.87
CA THR A 357 -35.39 -20.28 -3.61
C THR A 357 -34.20 -20.06 -2.68
N LEU A 358 -34.45 -19.45 -1.51
CA LEU A 358 -33.41 -19.15 -0.51
C LEU A 358 -32.91 -20.38 0.27
N LYS A 359 -33.67 -21.48 0.31
CA LYS A 359 -33.32 -22.68 1.09
C LYS A 359 -32.13 -23.45 0.51
N ASN A 360 -31.98 -23.43 -0.81
CA ASN A 360 -30.93 -24.16 -1.53
C ASN A 360 -30.19 -23.22 -2.49
N LEU A 361 -29.84 -22.02 -2.03
CA LEU A 361 -29.13 -21.05 -2.85
C LEU A 361 -27.76 -21.63 -3.24
N GLN A 362 -27.48 -21.65 -4.53
CA GLN A 362 -26.18 -22.06 -5.08
C GLN A 362 -25.63 -20.93 -5.95
N VAL A 363 -24.35 -20.63 -5.80
CA VAL A 363 -23.65 -19.65 -6.62
C VAL A 363 -22.28 -20.22 -6.99
N ASP A 364 -22.02 -20.36 -8.28
CA ASP A 364 -20.69 -20.71 -8.79
C ASP A 364 -20.01 -19.47 -9.33
N LEU A 365 -18.72 -19.29 -9.01
CA LEU A 365 -17.88 -18.22 -9.51
C LEU A 365 -16.62 -18.81 -10.15
N CYS A 366 -16.16 -18.21 -11.24
CA CYS A 366 -14.82 -18.43 -11.76
C CYS A 366 -14.26 -17.16 -12.40
N GLY A 367 -12.94 -16.99 -12.38
CA GLY A 367 -12.30 -15.82 -12.98
C GLY A 367 -10.78 -15.91 -12.95
N SER A 368 -10.13 -15.03 -13.71
CA SER A 368 -8.68 -14.90 -13.76
C SER A 368 -8.27 -13.44 -13.91
N ASP A 369 -7.07 -13.12 -13.43
CA ASP A 369 -6.51 -11.77 -13.46
C ASP A 369 -5.95 -11.36 -14.84
N SER A 370 -5.98 -12.25 -15.84
CA SER A 370 -5.52 -11.93 -17.19
C SER A 370 -6.57 -11.10 -17.96
N GLY A 371 -6.54 -9.77 -17.86
CA GLY A 371 -7.30 -8.86 -18.73
C GLY A 371 -8.10 -7.78 -18.00
N ALA A 372 -9.29 -7.46 -18.52
CA ALA A 372 -10.15 -6.34 -18.11
C ALA A 372 -10.89 -6.54 -16.76
N GLY A 373 -10.34 -7.28 -15.80
CA GLY A 373 -10.89 -7.40 -14.44
C GLY A 373 -12.30 -8.01 -14.35
N CYS A 374 -12.57 -9.10 -15.10
CA CYS A 374 -13.90 -9.72 -15.13
C CYS A 374 -13.97 -11.05 -14.35
N PHE A 375 -15.11 -11.34 -13.75
CA PHE A 375 -15.45 -12.68 -13.23
C PHE A 375 -16.75 -13.20 -13.85
N TYR A 376 -16.97 -14.51 -13.71
CA TYR A 376 -18.17 -15.17 -14.17
C TYR A 376 -18.97 -15.71 -12.99
N MET A 377 -20.26 -15.46 -12.94
CA MET A 377 -21.18 -15.99 -11.94
C MET A 377 -22.27 -16.86 -12.58
N ARG A 378 -22.61 -17.98 -11.93
CA ARG A 378 -23.80 -18.77 -12.28
C ARG A 378 -24.66 -19.01 -11.05
N SER A 379 -25.91 -18.56 -11.12
CA SER A 379 -26.92 -18.88 -10.11
C SER A 379 -28.35 -18.76 -10.67
N PRO A 380 -29.04 -19.87 -10.99
CA PRO A 380 -30.44 -19.80 -11.43
C PRO A 380 -31.38 -19.11 -10.43
N ALA A 381 -31.08 -19.23 -9.13
CA ALA A 381 -31.84 -18.63 -8.04
C ALA A 381 -31.77 -17.10 -8.03
N LEU A 382 -30.70 -16.52 -8.58
CA LEU A 382 -30.50 -15.07 -8.68
C LEU A 382 -30.98 -14.49 -10.02
N SER A 383 -31.71 -15.26 -10.84
CA SER A 383 -32.17 -14.81 -12.16
C SER A 383 -33.00 -13.52 -12.15
N GLU A 384 -33.69 -13.22 -11.04
CA GLU A 384 -34.47 -11.98 -10.90
C GLU A 384 -33.61 -10.73 -10.67
N MET A 385 -32.27 -10.84 -10.60
CA MET A 385 -31.40 -9.68 -10.44
C MET A 385 -31.44 -8.71 -11.63
N TYR A 386 -31.87 -9.18 -12.81
CA TYR A 386 -32.13 -8.35 -13.98
C TYR A 386 -33.52 -7.68 -13.98
N ARG A 387 -34.29 -7.79 -12.89
CA ARG A 387 -35.64 -7.21 -12.77
C ARG A 387 -35.57 -5.75 -12.32
N GLY A 388 -36.13 -4.85 -13.12
CA GLY A 388 -36.21 -3.43 -12.79
C GLY A 388 -34.87 -2.71 -12.86
N THR A 389 -34.02 -3.10 -13.81
CA THR A 389 -33.00 -2.20 -14.38
C THR A 389 -33.67 -1.21 -15.33
N GLU A 390 -32.99 -0.12 -15.75
CA GLU A 390 -33.57 0.90 -16.66
C GLU A 390 -34.32 0.36 -17.90
N LYS A 391 -34.07 -0.89 -18.31
CA LYS A 391 -34.86 -1.66 -19.29
C LYS A 391 -35.14 -3.06 -18.74
N ASP A 392 -36.39 -3.52 -18.76
CA ASP A 392 -36.71 -4.91 -18.42
C ASP A 392 -35.93 -5.87 -19.34
N ARG A 393 -35.09 -6.75 -18.78
CA ARG A 393 -34.20 -7.70 -19.52
C ARG A 393 -34.67 -9.17 -19.42
N PRO A 394 -35.81 -9.54 -20.06
CA PRO A 394 -36.44 -10.86 -19.88
C PRO A 394 -35.65 -12.03 -20.50
N GLU A 395 -34.86 -11.78 -21.54
CA GLU A 395 -34.07 -12.81 -22.21
C GLU A 395 -32.90 -13.27 -21.33
N GLU A 396 -32.23 -12.32 -20.69
CA GLU A 396 -31.15 -12.51 -19.72
C GLU A 396 -31.66 -13.22 -18.48
N ARG A 397 -32.81 -12.81 -17.92
CA ARG A 397 -33.48 -13.52 -16.82
C ARG A 397 -33.72 -14.98 -17.19
N THR A 398 -34.29 -15.22 -18.37
CA THR A 398 -34.59 -16.58 -18.85
C THR A 398 -33.30 -17.39 -19.06
N ALA A 399 -32.25 -16.76 -19.59
CA ALA A 399 -30.95 -17.40 -19.77
C ALA A 399 -30.32 -17.79 -18.43
N MET A 400 -30.31 -16.89 -17.45
CA MET A 400 -29.75 -17.13 -16.12
C MET A 400 -30.53 -18.21 -15.36
N LYS A 401 -31.87 -18.19 -15.45
CA LYS A 401 -32.74 -19.25 -14.92
C LYS A 401 -32.44 -20.62 -15.53
N ASN A 402 -32.02 -20.66 -16.79
CA ASN A 402 -31.58 -21.87 -17.49
C ASN A 402 -30.09 -22.18 -17.30
N GLY A 403 -29.40 -21.50 -16.37
CA GLY A 403 -28.01 -21.79 -15.98
C GLY A 403 -26.95 -21.11 -16.84
N ALA A 404 -27.27 -20.03 -17.54
CA ALA A 404 -26.27 -19.18 -18.19
C ALA A 404 -25.31 -18.57 -17.15
N TRP A 405 -24.07 -18.37 -17.57
CA TRP A 405 -23.07 -17.63 -16.81
C TRP A 405 -23.20 -16.14 -17.12
N VAL A 406 -23.13 -15.32 -16.09
CA VAL A 406 -23.06 -13.87 -16.17
C VAL A 406 -21.59 -13.47 -16.12
N ASN A 407 -21.08 -12.83 -17.16
CA ASN A 407 -19.78 -12.16 -17.15
C ASN A 407 -19.98 -10.76 -16.59
N VAL A 408 -19.28 -10.43 -15.52
CA VAL A 408 -19.34 -9.13 -14.87
C VAL A 408 -18.00 -8.45 -15.11
N ALA A 409 -18.03 -7.37 -15.89
CA ALA A 409 -16.90 -6.49 -16.12
C ALA A 409 -17.01 -5.31 -15.16
N THR A 410 -16.26 -5.31 -14.07
CA THR A 410 -16.10 -4.12 -13.24
C THR A 410 -14.74 -3.52 -13.53
N MET A 411 -14.72 -2.32 -14.10
CA MET A 411 -13.57 -1.44 -13.94
C MET A 411 -13.55 -1.07 -12.46
N ASP A 412 -12.56 -1.60 -11.76
CA ASP A 412 -12.39 -1.58 -10.31
C ASP A 412 -13.43 -2.36 -9.47
N THR A 413 -12.89 -3.25 -8.62
CA THR A 413 -13.45 -3.72 -7.35
C THR A 413 -14.26 -5.02 -7.25
N VAL A 414 -14.34 -5.88 -8.26
CA VAL A 414 -14.93 -7.21 -7.99
C VAL A 414 -14.16 -8.00 -6.95
N PHE A 415 -12.86 -7.78 -6.81
CA PHE A 415 -12.13 -8.30 -5.67
C PHE A 415 -10.79 -7.56 -5.55
N GLY A 416 -10.65 -6.71 -4.52
CA GLY A 416 -9.40 -6.65 -3.77
C GLY A 416 -8.95 -8.04 -3.25
N ALA A 417 -9.70 -9.10 -3.53
CA ALA A 417 -9.34 -10.51 -3.48
C ALA A 417 -8.76 -11.15 -4.75
N THR A 418 -8.49 -10.51 -5.88
CA THR A 418 -7.41 -11.06 -6.74
C THR A 418 -6.07 -10.63 -6.19
N ASP A 419 -5.92 -9.39 -5.74
CA ASP A 419 -4.80 -8.96 -4.89
C ASP A 419 -4.74 -9.75 -3.58
N PHE A 420 -5.85 -9.85 -2.82
CA PHE A 420 -5.88 -10.61 -1.58
C PHE A 420 -5.84 -12.11 -1.82
N VAL A 421 -6.37 -12.69 -2.92
CA VAL A 421 -6.15 -14.12 -3.22
C VAL A 421 -4.75 -14.38 -3.75
N GLU A 422 -4.17 -13.54 -4.59
CA GLU A 422 -2.78 -13.61 -5.04
C GLU A 422 -1.87 -13.54 -3.82
N ARG A 423 -2.03 -12.54 -2.96
CA ARG A 423 -1.22 -12.36 -1.74
C ARG A 423 -1.51 -13.40 -0.67
N TRP A 424 -2.78 -13.78 -0.47
CA TRP A 424 -3.12 -14.89 0.41
C TRP A 424 -2.53 -16.19 -0.12
N SER A 425 -2.55 -16.40 -1.43
CA SER A 425 -1.94 -17.52 -2.14
C SER A 425 -0.43 -17.46 -2.03
N GLU A 426 0.23 -16.31 -2.14
CA GLU A 426 1.68 -16.13 -1.98
C GLU A 426 2.12 -16.34 -0.52
N LEU A 427 1.45 -15.71 0.44
CA LEU A 427 1.67 -15.86 1.88
C LEU A 427 1.36 -17.27 2.35
N ALA A 428 0.27 -17.84 1.83
CA ALA A 428 -0.01 -19.25 1.98
C ALA A 428 1.19 -20.01 1.42
N GLN A 429 1.44 -19.98 0.11
CA GLN A 429 2.45 -20.76 -0.61
C GLN A 429 3.89 -20.56 -0.10
N GLY A 430 4.14 -19.55 0.74
CA GLY A 430 5.46 -19.22 1.27
C GLY A 430 6.36 -18.57 0.22
N LYS A 431 5.76 -17.86 -0.74
CA LYS A 431 6.46 -17.10 -1.79
C LYS A 431 6.96 -15.75 -1.27
N VAL A 432 6.28 -15.17 -0.29
CA VAL A 432 6.73 -13.97 0.45
C VAL A 432 7.07 -14.40 1.88
N ASN A 433 8.29 -14.09 2.31
CA ASN A 433 8.85 -14.59 3.56
C ASN A 433 8.88 -13.55 4.67
N THR A 434 8.77 -12.27 4.31
CA THR A 434 8.84 -11.13 5.24
C THR A 434 7.93 -9.99 4.81
N VAL A 435 7.63 -9.09 5.75
CA VAL A 435 6.83 -7.87 5.51
C VAL A 435 7.54 -6.95 4.53
N GLY A 436 8.85 -6.75 4.69
CA GLY A 436 9.66 -5.91 3.80
C GLY A 436 9.68 -6.43 2.37
N GLU A 437 9.76 -7.75 2.18
CA GLU A 437 9.67 -8.36 0.84
C GLU A 437 8.30 -8.06 0.21
N SER A 438 7.21 -8.17 0.98
CA SER A 438 5.85 -7.85 0.51
C SER A 438 5.72 -6.39 0.06
N ILE A 439 6.16 -5.44 0.90
CA ILE A 439 6.03 -4.01 0.65
C ILE A 439 6.84 -3.60 -0.59
N VAL A 440 8.07 -4.10 -0.72
CA VAL A 440 8.91 -3.78 -1.87
C VAL A 440 8.34 -4.36 -3.16
N ILE A 441 7.84 -5.59 -3.16
CA ILE A 441 7.17 -6.18 -4.33
C ILE A 441 5.95 -5.33 -4.74
N ASN A 442 5.14 -4.91 -3.78
CA ASN A 442 3.96 -4.08 -4.05
C ASN A 442 4.35 -2.73 -4.66
N SER A 443 5.37 -2.08 -4.09
CA SER A 443 5.89 -0.82 -4.59
C SER A 443 6.46 -0.97 -6.02
N GLU A 444 7.17 -2.07 -6.30
CA GLU A 444 7.69 -2.38 -7.64
C GLU A 444 6.58 -2.66 -8.67
N LYS A 445 5.48 -3.31 -8.27
CA LYS A 445 4.31 -3.56 -9.12
C LYS A 445 3.59 -2.24 -9.43
N ASN A 446 3.36 -1.39 -8.43
CA ASN A 446 2.62 -0.13 -8.58
C ASN A 446 3.39 0.90 -9.43
N THR A 447 4.72 0.85 -9.41
CA THR A 447 5.60 1.72 -10.21
C THR A 447 5.93 1.13 -11.59
N TYR A 448 5.34 0.00 -11.98
CA TYR A 448 5.69 -0.67 -13.22
C TYR A 448 5.25 0.14 -14.45
N GLY A 449 6.23 0.80 -15.07
CA GLY A 449 6.05 1.59 -16.30
C GLY A 449 5.86 3.09 -16.07
N TYR A 450 5.67 3.55 -14.84
CA TYR A 450 5.45 4.95 -14.46
C TYR A 450 6.03 5.23 -13.06
N GLU A 451 6.64 6.40 -12.84
CA GLU A 451 6.97 6.93 -11.50
C GLU A 451 7.95 6.11 -10.64
N TRP A 452 8.92 5.41 -11.24
CA TRP A 452 9.98 4.71 -10.49
C TRP A 452 10.69 5.57 -9.44
N SER A 453 10.79 6.89 -9.62
CA SER A 453 11.41 7.80 -8.66
C SER A 453 10.62 7.92 -7.35
N LYS A 454 9.36 7.45 -7.31
CA LYS A 454 8.53 7.38 -6.09
C LYS A 454 8.65 6.08 -5.32
N LEU A 455 9.26 5.03 -5.90
CA LEU A 455 9.37 3.69 -5.29
C LEU A 455 9.78 3.72 -3.81
N PHE A 456 10.81 4.49 -3.45
CA PHE A 456 11.27 4.58 -2.06
C PHE A 456 10.25 5.29 -1.17
N ALA A 457 9.68 6.39 -1.64
CA ALA A 457 8.69 7.14 -0.89
C ALA A 457 7.45 6.29 -0.60
N ASP A 458 6.96 5.58 -1.60
CA ASP A 458 5.79 4.71 -1.50
C ASP A 458 6.07 3.52 -0.56
N ALA A 459 7.23 2.88 -0.69
CA ALA A 459 7.62 1.76 0.18
C ALA A 459 7.73 2.19 1.66
N TYR A 460 8.33 3.35 1.94
CA TYR A 460 8.43 3.85 3.32
C TYR A 460 7.10 4.38 3.85
N GLU A 461 6.22 4.88 2.99
CA GLU A 461 4.86 5.25 3.37
C GLU A 461 4.03 4.03 3.74
N GLU A 462 4.06 2.99 2.91
CA GLU A 462 3.44 1.71 3.23
C GLU A 462 4.03 1.12 4.51
N CYS A 463 5.36 1.17 4.70
CA CYS A 463 6.02 0.79 5.95
C CYS A 463 5.41 1.53 7.16
N ARG A 464 5.34 2.87 7.14
CA ARG A 464 4.75 3.67 8.23
C ARG A 464 3.29 3.31 8.50
N ASN A 465 2.50 3.09 7.46
CA ASN A 465 1.09 2.69 7.58
C ASN A 465 0.97 1.32 8.28
N TRP A 466 1.84 0.37 7.94
CA TRP A 466 1.90 -0.94 8.59
C TRP A 466 2.45 -0.87 10.01
N GLU A 467 3.39 0.02 10.31
CA GLU A 467 3.94 0.20 11.66
C GLU A 467 2.85 0.57 12.68
N ALA A 468 1.86 1.37 12.27
CA ALA A 468 0.73 1.75 13.11
C ALA A 468 -0.15 0.54 13.52
N LEU A 469 -0.12 -0.55 12.76
CA LEU A 469 -0.92 -1.75 13.01
C LEU A 469 -0.12 -2.93 13.54
N ALA A 470 1.14 -3.08 13.12
CA ALA A 470 1.95 -4.27 13.36
C ALA A 470 3.44 -3.98 13.59
N GLY A 471 3.83 -2.72 13.82
CA GLY A 471 5.20 -2.37 14.17
C GLY A 471 5.63 -2.98 15.51
N ASP A 472 6.92 -3.26 15.64
CA ASP A 472 7.47 -3.94 16.83
C ASP A 472 7.21 -3.18 18.14
N SER A 473 7.08 -1.85 18.08
CA SER A 473 6.81 -0.98 19.23
C SER A 473 5.43 -1.19 19.86
N LEU A 474 4.48 -1.77 19.13
CA LEU A 474 3.11 -2.02 19.58
C LEU A 474 3.00 -3.25 20.51
N PHE A 475 3.99 -4.15 20.46
CA PHE A 475 3.87 -5.45 21.10
C PHE A 475 4.39 -5.48 22.54
N THR A 476 3.55 -6.01 23.42
CA THR A 476 3.98 -6.49 24.75
C THR A 476 4.25 -8.00 24.71
N ARG A 477 5.41 -8.42 25.21
CA ARG A 477 5.87 -9.82 25.13
C ARG A 477 5.61 -10.61 26.42
N SER A 478 5.09 -11.83 26.27
CA SER A 478 5.03 -12.85 27.33
C SER A 478 5.37 -14.23 26.74
N GLY A 479 6.59 -14.72 27.00
CA GLY A 479 7.11 -15.94 26.36
C GLY A 479 7.27 -15.79 24.85
N SER A 480 6.60 -16.65 24.07
CA SER A 480 6.49 -16.57 22.60
C SER A 480 5.29 -15.76 22.11
N ARG A 481 4.48 -15.20 23.02
CA ARG A 481 3.27 -14.45 22.70
C ARG A 481 3.55 -12.96 22.71
N TYR A 482 3.17 -12.28 21.63
CA TYR A 482 3.32 -10.85 21.43
C TYR A 482 1.92 -10.25 21.26
N THR A 483 1.52 -9.34 22.15
CA THR A 483 0.17 -8.76 22.16
C THR A 483 0.20 -7.27 21.89
N ALA A 484 -0.52 -6.84 20.87
CA ALA A 484 -0.78 -5.45 20.55
C ALA A 484 -2.19 -5.05 21.00
N ASN A 485 -2.34 -3.79 21.41
CA ASN A 485 -3.62 -3.17 21.75
C ASN A 485 -3.61 -1.75 21.22
N ILE A 486 -4.47 -1.48 20.24
CA ILE A 486 -4.40 -0.30 19.38
C ILE A 486 -5.77 0.38 19.40
N ASP A 487 -5.74 1.68 19.60
CA ASP A 487 -6.88 2.57 19.37
C ASP A 487 -6.79 3.09 17.94
N LEU A 488 -7.84 2.90 17.16
CA LEU A 488 -7.89 3.25 15.74
C LEU A 488 -8.44 4.66 15.50
N GLN A 489 -8.71 5.43 16.56
CA GLN A 489 -9.34 6.75 16.45
C GLN A 489 -8.62 7.69 15.46
N ASP A 490 -7.30 7.83 15.62
CA ASP A 490 -6.48 8.72 14.79
C ASP A 490 -6.35 8.19 13.35
N MET A 491 -6.33 6.86 13.19
CA MET A 491 -6.20 6.21 11.88
C MET A 491 -7.47 6.34 11.03
N LEU A 492 -8.64 6.27 11.65
CA LEU A 492 -9.93 6.32 10.96
C LEU A 492 -10.45 7.75 10.80
N GLY A 493 -9.76 8.76 11.37
CA GLY A 493 -10.18 10.16 11.32
C GLY A 493 -11.57 10.42 11.90
N SER A 494 -12.06 9.53 12.77
CA SER A 494 -13.45 9.53 13.19
C SER A 494 -13.69 10.46 14.40
N ASP A 495 -14.89 11.04 14.53
CA ASP A 495 -15.24 11.83 15.71
C ASP A 495 -15.53 10.88 16.89
N PRO A 496 -14.77 10.96 18.01
CA PRO A 496 -14.90 10.04 19.15
C PRO A 496 -16.28 10.08 19.82
N ASP A 497 -17.03 11.17 19.65
CA ASP A 497 -18.41 11.27 20.15
C ASP A 497 -19.40 10.47 19.27
N THR A 498 -19.02 10.15 18.03
CA THR A 498 -19.86 9.43 17.06
C THR A 498 -19.40 7.99 16.84
N SER A 499 -18.11 7.71 16.87
CA SER A 499 -17.58 6.37 16.67
C SER A 499 -16.23 6.16 17.34
N THR A 500 -16.04 4.93 17.82
CA THR A 500 -14.76 4.47 18.39
C THR A 500 -14.44 3.09 17.84
N SER A 501 -13.16 2.80 17.62
CA SER A 501 -12.70 1.49 17.11
C SER A 501 -11.40 1.09 17.79
N THR A 502 -11.36 -0.15 18.29
CA THR A 502 -10.18 -0.71 18.95
C THR A 502 -9.87 -2.10 18.41
N ILE A 503 -8.58 -2.45 18.38
CA ILE A 503 -8.11 -3.78 18.05
C ILE A 503 -7.12 -4.28 19.10
N LYS A 504 -7.31 -5.52 19.53
CA LYS A 504 -6.38 -6.24 20.40
C LYS A 504 -6.09 -7.59 19.80
N TYR A 505 -4.83 -7.91 19.57
CA TYR A 505 -4.44 -9.19 19.01
C TYR A 505 -3.13 -9.71 19.57
N THR A 506 -2.97 -11.02 19.53
CA THR A 506 -1.80 -11.74 19.99
C THR A 506 -1.29 -12.65 18.89
N LEU A 507 0.01 -12.52 18.58
CA LEU A 507 0.77 -13.40 17.71
C LEU A 507 1.59 -14.37 18.58
N ASP A 508 1.54 -15.66 18.29
CA ASP A 508 2.41 -16.66 18.92
C ASP A 508 3.49 -17.11 17.93
N THR A 509 4.70 -16.59 18.11
CA THR A 509 5.82 -16.84 17.19
C THR A 509 6.36 -18.27 17.28
N SER A 510 5.96 -19.06 18.28
CA SER A 510 6.40 -20.46 18.39
C SER A 510 5.67 -21.42 17.45
N ASN A 511 4.43 -21.08 17.07
CA ASN A 511 3.53 -22.01 16.38
C ASN A 511 2.69 -21.35 15.27
N GLY A 512 2.86 -20.04 15.04
CA GLY A 512 2.18 -19.27 14.01
C GLY A 512 0.71 -19.00 14.30
N SER A 513 0.23 -19.21 15.53
CA SER A 513 -1.16 -18.91 15.88
C SER A 513 -1.38 -17.41 16.09
N ILE A 514 -2.60 -16.98 15.81
CA ILE A 514 -3.10 -15.63 16.00
C ILE A 514 -4.43 -15.70 16.75
N SER A 515 -4.67 -14.75 17.65
CA SER A 515 -5.95 -14.60 18.33
C SER A 515 -6.18 -13.15 18.71
N GLY A 516 -7.41 -12.67 18.71
CA GLY A 516 -7.70 -11.29 19.07
C GLY A 516 -9.17 -10.94 18.99
N SER A 517 -9.43 -9.66 19.18
CA SER A 517 -10.74 -9.06 19.04
C SER A 517 -10.65 -7.64 18.50
N THR A 518 -11.62 -7.25 17.68
CA THR A 518 -11.92 -5.84 17.40
C THR A 518 -13.23 -5.45 18.09
N SER A 519 -13.35 -4.17 18.41
CA SER A 519 -14.60 -3.58 18.90
C SER A 519 -14.77 -2.20 18.30
N SER A 520 -15.87 -2.00 17.59
CA SER A 520 -16.27 -0.72 17.02
C SER A 520 -17.65 -0.34 17.51
N SER A 521 -17.83 0.94 17.85
CA SER A 521 -19.13 1.50 18.19
C SER A 521 -19.46 2.66 17.29
N TYR A 522 -20.75 2.85 17.02
CA TYR A 522 -21.28 3.95 16.23
C TYR A 522 -22.56 4.47 16.88
N THR A 523 -22.65 5.79 17.00
CA THR A 523 -23.77 6.50 17.61
C THR A 523 -24.12 7.74 16.78
N ASN A 524 -25.38 7.82 16.37
CA ASN A 524 -25.99 9.05 15.87
C ASN A 524 -27.39 9.23 16.49
N TRP A 525 -28.14 10.23 16.03
CA TRP A 525 -29.50 10.50 16.55
C TRP A 525 -30.50 9.37 16.34
N TYR A 526 -30.28 8.47 15.37
CA TYR A 526 -31.24 7.44 14.95
C TYR A 526 -30.83 6.01 15.35
N THR A 527 -29.54 5.79 15.57
CA THR A 527 -28.95 4.46 15.72
C THR A 527 -27.79 4.49 16.70
N GLN A 528 -27.74 3.46 17.55
CA GLN A 528 -26.57 3.11 18.36
C GLN A 528 -26.25 1.65 18.07
N SER A 529 -25.02 1.37 17.66
CA SER A 529 -24.58 0.03 17.34
C SER A 529 -23.19 -0.27 17.88
N ILE A 530 -22.98 -1.54 18.23
CA ILE A 530 -21.66 -2.08 18.58
C ILE A 530 -21.42 -3.31 17.71
N THR A 531 -20.26 -3.35 17.09
CA THR A 531 -19.75 -4.50 16.33
C THR A 531 -18.50 -5.01 17.02
N THR A 532 -18.47 -6.29 17.38
CA THR A 532 -17.28 -6.97 17.84
C THR A 532 -16.92 -8.10 16.89
N ILE A 533 -15.63 -8.27 16.63
CA ILE A 533 -15.12 -9.42 15.87
C ILE A 533 -14.12 -10.12 16.76
N GLU A 534 -14.35 -11.39 17.07
CA GLU A 534 -13.40 -12.25 17.76
C GLU A 534 -12.78 -13.21 16.76
N PHE A 535 -11.46 -13.41 16.81
CA PHE A 535 -10.76 -14.31 15.91
C PHE A 535 -9.72 -15.14 16.63
N SER A 536 -9.52 -16.38 16.17
CA SER A 536 -8.44 -17.23 16.64
C SER A 536 -8.11 -18.35 15.66
N GLY A 537 -6.86 -18.79 15.66
CA GLY A 537 -6.42 -19.95 14.89
C GLY A 537 -5.04 -19.75 14.28
N LYS A 538 -4.85 -20.27 13.07
CA LYS A 538 -3.65 -20.12 12.23
C LYS A 538 -4.11 -19.74 10.83
N LEU A 539 -3.25 -19.20 9.96
CA LEU A 539 -3.65 -18.79 8.60
C LEU A 539 -4.53 -19.80 7.85
N ARG A 540 -4.24 -21.11 7.96
CA ARG A 540 -5.00 -22.17 7.27
C ARG A 540 -6.18 -22.76 8.06
N SER A 541 -6.40 -22.30 9.29
CA SER A 541 -7.44 -22.79 10.17
C SER A 541 -7.86 -21.65 11.12
N LEU A 542 -8.72 -20.74 10.63
CA LEU A 542 -9.15 -19.57 11.38
C LEU A 542 -10.62 -19.71 11.76
N SER A 543 -10.95 -19.23 12.96
CA SER A 543 -12.32 -19.04 13.42
C SER A 543 -12.55 -17.56 13.65
N PHE A 544 -13.71 -17.07 13.22
CA PHE A 544 -14.13 -15.69 13.36
C PHE A 544 -15.57 -15.65 13.90
N THR A 545 -15.85 -14.78 14.85
CA THR A 545 -17.21 -14.50 15.31
C THR A 545 -17.45 -13.00 15.26
N ARG A 546 -18.32 -12.56 14.35
CA ARG A 546 -18.80 -11.18 14.29
C ARG A 546 -20.11 -11.10 15.06
N THR A 547 -20.16 -10.26 16.09
CA THR A 547 -21.39 -9.89 16.78
C THR A 547 -21.70 -8.45 16.49
N GLU A 548 -22.88 -8.17 15.96
CA GLU A 548 -23.37 -6.81 15.77
C GLU A 548 -24.64 -6.65 16.60
N GLN A 549 -24.72 -5.58 17.38
CA GLN A 549 -25.87 -5.24 18.19
C GLN A 549 -26.32 -3.85 17.84
N VAL A 550 -27.58 -3.71 17.42
CA VAL A 550 -28.22 -2.42 17.18
C VAL A 550 -29.22 -2.21 18.29
N LYS A 551 -29.02 -1.16 19.09
CA LYS A 551 -29.79 -0.87 20.30
C LYS A 551 -31.28 -0.89 20.01
N ASN A 552 -32.01 -1.69 20.77
CA ASN A 552 -33.46 -1.88 20.68
C ASN A 552 -33.99 -2.34 19.30
N LYS A 553 -33.13 -2.75 18.36
CA LYS A 553 -33.53 -3.22 17.02
C LYS A 553 -33.17 -4.68 16.80
N SER A 554 -31.90 -5.04 16.95
CA SER A 554 -31.45 -6.39 16.58
C SER A 554 -30.13 -6.81 17.20
N LYS A 555 -29.87 -8.12 17.14
CA LYS A 555 -28.56 -8.72 17.37
C LYS A 555 -28.25 -9.76 16.30
N LEU A 556 -27.11 -9.61 15.65
CA LEU A 556 -26.56 -10.54 14.67
C LEU A 556 -25.33 -11.21 15.29
N VAL A 557 -25.27 -12.53 15.25
CA VAL A 557 -24.06 -13.30 15.57
C VAL A 557 -23.72 -14.19 14.37
N ARG A 558 -22.63 -13.87 13.68
CA ARG A 558 -22.12 -14.63 12.54
C ARG A 558 -20.83 -15.33 12.94
N ARG A 559 -20.83 -16.67 12.93
CA ARG A 559 -19.64 -17.49 13.18
C ARG A 559 -19.16 -18.07 11.86
N SER A 560 -17.88 -17.88 11.58
CA SER A 560 -17.23 -18.37 10.37
C SER A 560 -16.01 -19.21 10.74
N THR A 561 -15.82 -20.33 10.05
CA THR A 561 -14.59 -21.14 10.15
C THR A 561 -13.98 -21.30 8.76
N LEU A 562 -12.70 -20.94 8.64
CA LEU A 562 -11.88 -21.17 7.46
C LEU A 562 -11.00 -22.39 7.72
N THR A 563 -10.95 -23.29 6.76
CA THR A 563 -9.95 -24.36 6.67
C THR A 563 -9.35 -24.36 5.28
N ALA A 564 -8.02 -24.46 5.17
CA ALA A 564 -7.34 -24.41 3.88
C ALA A 564 -6.22 -25.45 3.80
N SER A 565 -6.04 -26.06 2.63
CA SER A 565 -5.04 -27.08 2.39
C SER A 565 -4.48 -27.00 0.96
N PRO A 566 -3.19 -27.31 0.75
CA PRO A 566 -2.60 -27.40 -0.59
C PRO A 566 -3.36 -28.38 -1.48
N THR A 567 -3.38 -28.12 -2.78
CA THR A 567 -3.92 -29.05 -3.78
C THR A 567 -3.15 -28.97 -5.10
N ASP A 568 -3.13 -30.08 -5.83
CA ASP A 568 -2.58 -30.16 -7.19
C ASP A 568 -3.63 -29.83 -8.27
N THR A 569 -4.86 -29.53 -7.85
CA THR A 569 -5.97 -29.18 -8.74
C THR A 569 -5.96 -27.67 -8.96
N ALA A 570 -5.73 -27.23 -10.20
CA ALA A 570 -5.82 -25.82 -10.57
C ALA A 570 -7.30 -25.38 -10.66
N PRO A 571 -7.61 -24.13 -10.30
CA PRO A 571 -8.95 -23.55 -10.46
C PRO A 571 -9.31 -23.35 -11.93
N ALA A 572 -10.61 -23.44 -12.24
CA ALA A 572 -11.13 -22.98 -13.52
C ALA A 572 -11.11 -21.45 -13.62
N ALA A 573 -10.47 -20.91 -14.66
CA ALA A 573 -10.45 -19.47 -14.95
C ALA A 573 -11.66 -18.98 -15.76
N THR A 574 -12.37 -19.89 -16.43
CA THR A 574 -13.48 -19.57 -17.35
C THR A 574 -14.60 -20.59 -17.24
N PRO A 575 -15.84 -20.23 -17.64
CA PRO A 575 -16.95 -21.17 -17.69
C PRO A 575 -16.65 -22.39 -18.55
N PRO A 576 -17.27 -23.56 -18.26
CA PRO A 576 -17.10 -24.75 -19.08
C PRO A 576 -17.35 -24.50 -20.57
N LYS A 577 -16.54 -25.11 -21.43
CA LYS A 577 -16.66 -24.94 -22.90
C LYS A 577 -18.08 -25.21 -23.38
N GLY A 578 -18.64 -24.26 -24.14
CA GLY A 578 -20.00 -24.35 -24.68
C GLY A 578 -21.09 -23.80 -23.76
N SER A 579 -20.72 -23.27 -22.58
CA SER A 579 -21.64 -22.55 -21.71
C SER A 579 -22.24 -21.32 -22.41
N LYS A 580 -23.52 -21.04 -22.18
CA LYS A 580 -24.12 -19.76 -22.55
C LYS A 580 -23.60 -18.69 -21.60
N ILE A 581 -23.04 -17.62 -22.14
CA ILE A 581 -22.54 -16.46 -21.40
C ILE A 581 -23.40 -15.25 -21.77
N ILE A 582 -23.83 -14.51 -20.76
CA ILE A 582 -24.49 -13.21 -20.90
C ILE A 582 -23.63 -12.15 -20.22
N LEU A 583 -23.65 -10.92 -20.73
CA LEU A 583 -22.88 -9.82 -20.17
C LEU A 583 -23.73 -9.09 -19.11
N TRP A 584 -23.10 -8.72 -18.00
CA TRP A 584 -23.60 -7.71 -17.09
C TRP A 584 -23.12 -6.35 -17.59
N ASP A 585 -23.97 -5.69 -18.38
CA ASP A 585 -23.73 -4.35 -18.90
C ASP A 585 -24.58 -3.37 -18.11
N THR A 586 -23.95 -2.63 -17.20
CA THR A 586 -24.56 -1.46 -16.56
C THR A 586 -24.00 -0.21 -17.20
N GLU A 587 -24.86 0.56 -17.86
CA GLU A 587 -24.62 1.98 -18.21
C GLU A 587 -24.58 2.83 -16.93
N SER A 588 -23.76 2.46 -15.94
CA SER A 588 -23.65 3.21 -14.68
C SER A 588 -22.77 4.43 -14.88
N THR A 589 -23.32 5.52 -15.42
CA THR A 589 -22.77 6.86 -15.22
C THR A 589 -23.17 7.33 -13.82
N TYR A 590 -22.20 7.43 -12.91
CA TYR A 590 -22.39 8.05 -11.59
C TYR A 590 -22.22 9.56 -11.74
N TYR A 591 -23.00 10.37 -11.02
CA TYR A 591 -22.88 11.83 -11.09
C TYR A 591 -22.72 12.42 -9.68
N ASP A 592 -21.88 13.45 -9.53
CA ASP A 592 -21.75 14.22 -8.29
C ASP A 592 -22.98 15.11 -8.04
N GLU A 593 -22.99 15.84 -6.90
CA GLU A 593 -24.09 16.75 -6.56
C GLU A 593 -24.30 17.87 -7.61
N ASP A 594 -23.28 18.13 -8.44
CA ASP A 594 -23.27 19.11 -9.51
C ASP A 594 -23.61 18.50 -10.89
N GLY A 595 -23.85 17.19 -10.97
CA GLY A 595 -24.21 16.48 -12.20
C GLY A 595 -23.02 16.13 -13.10
N ASN A 596 -21.79 16.10 -12.59
CA ASN A 596 -20.60 15.65 -13.32
C ASN A 596 -20.36 14.16 -13.13
N GLU A 597 -19.92 13.49 -14.19
CA GLU A 597 -19.65 12.05 -14.16
C GLU A 597 -18.51 11.71 -13.16
N ILE A 598 -18.81 10.90 -12.15
CA ILE A 598 -17.85 10.41 -11.15
C ILE A 598 -17.17 9.17 -11.73
N THR A 599 -15.85 9.26 -11.90
CA THR A 599 -15.01 8.18 -12.47
C THR A 599 -14.17 7.41 -11.44
N ASP A 600 -14.25 7.75 -10.16
CA ASP A 600 -13.44 7.12 -9.10
C ASP A 600 -14.31 6.80 -7.87
N MET A 601 -14.29 5.54 -7.45
CA MET A 601 -15.16 4.95 -6.40
C MET A 601 -14.40 4.56 -5.13
N SER A 602 -13.11 4.90 -5.05
CA SER A 602 -12.20 4.50 -3.95
C SER A 602 -12.66 4.95 -2.56
N ASP A 603 -13.40 6.06 -2.45
CA ASP A 603 -13.89 6.57 -1.16
C ASP A 603 -15.07 5.78 -0.57
N PHE A 604 -15.89 5.11 -1.39
CA PHE A 604 -17.16 4.51 -0.92
C PHE A 604 -16.98 3.16 -0.22
N LEU A 605 -15.97 2.38 -0.59
CA LEU A 605 -15.71 1.05 -0.01
C LEU A 605 -15.04 1.13 1.36
N SER A 606 -14.40 2.26 1.69
CA SER A 606 -13.77 2.51 2.99
C SER A 606 -14.77 2.49 4.16
N THR A 607 -16.06 2.69 3.89
CA THR A 607 -17.09 2.84 4.92
C THR A 607 -17.72 1.51 5.38
N PHE A 608 -17.43 0.37 4.72
CA PHE A 608 -18.17 -0.88 4.92
C PHE A 608 -17.34 -2.14 5.26
N LEU A 609 -16.00 -2.05 5.29
CA LEU A 609 -15.12 -3.07 5.89
C LEU A 609 -14.92 -2.78 7.38
#